data_AF-A0A951E9Q8-F1
#
_entry.id   AF-A0A951E9Q8-F1
#
_cell.length_a   1.000
_cell.length_b   1.000
_cell.length_c   1.000
_cell.angle_alpha   90.00
_cell.angle_beta   90.00
_cell.angle_gamma   90.00
#
_symmetry.space_group_name_H-M   'P 1'
#
loop_
_entity.id
_entity.type
_entity.pdbx_description
1 polymer ?
#
loop_
_entity_poly.entity_id
_entity_poly.type
_entity_poly.pdbx_seq_one_letter_code
_entity_poly.pdbx_strand_id
1 'polypeptide(L)'
;MGIDHAHVYQACSREVIAVPDFAAFAPSDASPRRATNVTLPEPLLREARSLGINLSQACERGLAVAVAERRRARWLEENRDAMDAWNKHVGEQGLPLAVYRQF
;
A
#
# COMPACT_ATOMS: atom_id res chain seq x y z
N MET A 1 10.27 -11.66 -39.40
CA MET A 1 10.06 -12.54 -38.24
C MET A 1 9.86 -11.61 -37.04
N GLY A 2 8.65 -11.07 -36.92
CA GLY A 2 8.32 -10.01 -35.96
C GLY A 2 8.04 -10.65 -34.62
N ILE A 3 8.85 -10.34 -33.61
CA ILE A 3 8.48 -10.66 -32.24
C ILE A 3 7.40 -9.64 -31.86
N ASP A 4 6.16 -10.11 -31.75
CA ASP A 4 5.04 -9.30 -31.28
C ASP A 4 5.38 -8.74 -29.89
N HIS A 5 5.76 -7.45 -29.84
CA HIS A 5 6.11 -6.75 -28.61
C HIS A 5 5.01 -6.81 -27.53
N ALA A 6 3.76 -7.06 -27.94
CA ALA A 6 2.62 -7.32 -27.04
C ALA A 6 2.82 -8.60 -26.19
N HIS A 7 3.43 -9.64 -26.74
CA HIS A 7 3.64 -10.90 -26.03
C HIS A 7 4.75 -10.80 -24.97
N VAL A 8 5.79 -10.00 -25.21
CA VAL A 8 6.88 -9.77 -24.25
C VAL A 8 6.38 -8.93 -23.06
N TYR A 9 5.52 -7.94 -23.32
CA TYR A 9 4.94 -7.10 -22.27
C TYR A 9 3.93 -7.86 -21.40
N GLN A 10 3.18 -8.78 -22.00
CA GLN A 10 2.14 -9.57 -21.31
C GLN A 10 2.71 -10.76 -20.52
N ALA A 11 3.90 -11.25 -20.88
CA ALA A 11 4.64 -12.21 -20.06
C ALA A 11 5.25 -11.54 -18.82
N CYS A 12 5.79 -10.32 -18.96
CA CYS A 12 6.30 -9.55 -17.82
C CYS A 12 5.16 -9.12 -16.88
N SER A 13 4.01 -8.66 -17.39
CA SER A 13 2.93 -8.13 -16.54
C SER A 13 2.27 -9.16 -15.60
N ARG A 14 2.53 -10.46 -15.76
CA ARG A 14 1.96 -11.51 -14.91
C ARG A 14 2.89 -11.95 -13.78
N GLU A 15 4.18 -11.61 -13.87
CA GLU A 15 5.21 -11.84 -12.82
C GLU A 15 5.84 -10.54 -12.29
N VAL A 16 5.53 -9.39 -12.89
CA VAL A 16 5.99 -8.07 -12.43
C VAL A 16 5.29 -7.74 -11.13
N ILE A 17 6.06 -7.83 -10.04
CA ILE A 17 5.84 -7.21 -8.74
C ILE A 17 4.38 -7.29 -8.33
N ALA A 18 4.03 -8.30 -7.52
CA ALA A 18 2.77 -8.25 -6.77
C ALA A 18 2.80 -7.03 -5.85
N VAL A 19 2.48 -5.86 -6.39
CA VAL A 19 2.10 -4.69 -5.63
C VAL A 19 0.93 -5.18 -4.81
N PRO A 20 1.05 -5.16 -3.47
CA PRO A 20 -0.04 -5.59 -2.66
C PRO A 20 -1.18 -4.64 -3.00
N ASP A 21 -2.39 -5.17 -3.10
CA ASP A 21 -3.55 -4.31 -3.23
C ASP A 21 -3.68 -3.52 -1.91
N PHE A 22 -2.98 -2.39 -1.84
CA PHE A 22 -3.04 -1.45 -0.72
C PHE A 22 -4.48 -0.94 -0.56
N ALA A 23 -5.31 -1.01 -1.61
CA ALA A 23 -6.72 -0.64 -1.59
C ALA A 23 -7.65 -1.79 -1.15
N ALA A 24 -7.24 -3.07 -1.22
CA ALA A 24 -8.08 -4.21 -0.80
C ALA A 24 -8.44 -4.20 0.70
N PHE A 25 -7.66 -3.50 1.53
CA PHE A 25 -7.97 -3.31 2.95
C PHE A 25 -8.47 -1.89 3.25
N ALA A 26 -8.99 -1.15 2.28
CA ALA A 26 -9.76 0.05 2.60
C ALA A 26 -11.12 -0.42 3.17
N PRO A 27 -11.40 -0.24 4.48
CA PRO A 27 -12.73 -0.49 4.98
C PRO A 27 -13.70 0.42 4.21
N SER A 28 -14.64 -0.18 3.49
CA SER A 28 -15.71 0.56 2.84
C SER A 28 -16.78 0.90 3.89
N ASP A 29 -17.58 1.93 3.65
CA ASP A 29 -18.71 2.26 4.54
C ASP A 29 -19.71 1.09 4.69
N ALA A 30 -19.69 0.15 3.73
CA ALA A 30 -20.49 -1.08 3.74
C ALA A 30 -19.89 -2.24 4.57
N SER A 31 -18.69 -2.10 5.13
CA SER A 31 -18.06 -3.17 5.92
C SER A 31 -18.74 -3.31 7.29
N PRO A 32 -19.04 -4.55 7.75
CA PRO A 32 -19.73 -4.77 9.02
C PRO A 32 -18.91 -4.25 10.20
N ARG A 33 -19.50 -3.33 10.97
CA ARG A 33 -18.84 -2.70 12.13
C ARG A 33 -19.06 -3.56 13.37
N ARG A 34 -17.97 -3.89 14.06
CA ARG A 34 -18.04 -4.54 15.37
C ARG A 34 -17.70 -3.52 16.45
N ALA A 35 -18.55 -3.42 17.46
CA ALA A 35 -18.21 -2.62 18.64
C ALA A 35 -17.07 -3.29 19.40
N THR A 36 -15.97 -2.55 19.58
CA THR A 36 -14.80 -2.99 20.33
C THR A 36 -14.62 -2.04 21.52
N ASN A 37 -14.54 -2.58 22.74
CA ASN A 37 -14.28 -1.78 23.92
C ASN A 37 -12.78 -1.44 23.98
N VAL A 38 -12.45 -0.16 24.05
CA VAL A 38 -11.06 0.33 24.07
C VAL A 38 -10.84 1.22 25.28
N THR A 39 -9.76 0.98 26.02
CA THR A 39 -9.38 1.76 27.19
C THR A 39 -8.42 2.87 26.78
N LEU A 40 -8.79 4.12 27.03
CA LEU A 40 -7.98 5.30 26.73
C LEU A 40 -7.86 6.19 27.97
N PRO A 41 -6.81 7.03 28.05
CA PRO A 41 -6.66 7.99 29.14
C PRO A 41 -7.87 8.92 29.26
N GLU A 42 -8.40 9.05 30.47
CA GLU A 42 -9.53 9.93 30.77
C GLU A 42 -9.34 11.41 30.35
N PRO A 43 -8.18 12.07 30.58
CA PRO A 43 -8.01 13.47 30.17
C PRO A 43 -8.18 13.65 28.66
N LEU A 44 -7.66 12.71 27.86
CA LEU A 44 -7.80 12.73 26.40
C LEU A 44 -9.25 12.56 25.95
N LEU A 45 -10.01 11.67 26.61
CA LEU A 45 -11.43 11.48 26.31
C LEU A 45 -12.26 12.72 26.64
N ARG A 46 -11.92 13.42 27.73
CA ARG A 46 -12.59 14.65 28.15
C ARG A 46 -12.33 15.78 27.16
N GLU A 47 -11.09 15.93 26.75
CA GLU A 47 -10.68 16.93 25.77
C GLU A 47 -11.32 16.66 24.40
N ALA A 48 -11.30 15.41 23.92
CA ALA A 48 -11.95 15.03 22.68
C ALA A 48 -13.44 15.35 22.67
N ARG A 49 -14.16 15.09 23.78
CA ARG A 49 -15.57 15.46 23.91
C ARG A 49 -15.79 16.97 23.92
N SER A 50 -14.94 17.71 24.64
CA SER A 50 -14.98 19.19 24.68
C SER A 50 -14.81 19.80 23.29
N LEU A 51 -13.95 19.21 22.47
CA LEU A 51 -13.68 19.63 21.09
C LEU A 51 -14.68 19.08 20.06
N GLY A 52 -15.68 18.31 20.48
CA GLY A 52 -16.67 17.71 19.57
C GLY A 52 -16.11 16.65 18.62
N ILE A 53 -14.98 16.03 18.96
CA ILE A 53 -14.34 15.01 18.12
C ILE A 53 -15.14 13.70 18.20
N ASN A 54 -15.51 13.16 17.03
CA ASN A 54 -16.11 11.84 16.95
C ASN A 54 -15.03 10.76 17.20
N LEU A 55 -15.03 10.23 18.42
CA LEU A 55 -14.03 9.26 18.88
C LEU A 55 -13.97 8.01 17.99
N SER A 56 -15.12 7.46 17.60
CA SER A 56 -15.16 6.27 16.75
C SER A 56 -14.47 6.52 15.40
N GLN A 57 -14.77 7.65 14.76
CA GLN A 57 -14.17 8.02 13.48
C GLN A 57 -12.67 8.35 13.61
N ALA A 58 -12.25 8.96 14.72
CA ALA A 58 -10.84 9.24 14.97
C ALA A 58 -10.03 7.95 15.19
N CYS A 59 -10.56 7.02 16.00
CA CYS A 59 -9.97 5.71 16.22
C CYS A 59 -9.89 4.88 14.93
N GLU A 60 -10.95 4.89 14.12
CA GLU A 60 -10.99 4.18 12.85
C GLU A 60 -9.89 4.67 11.90
N ARG A 61 -9.76 5.99 11.74
CA ARG A 61 -8.70 6.60 10.91
C ARG A 61 -7.30 6.25 11.43
N GLY A 62 -7.07 6.39 12.73
CA GLY A 62 -5.78 6.06 13.34
C GLY A 62 -5.41 4.60 13.16
N LEU A 63 -6.38 3.69 13.33
CA LEU A 63 -6.16 2.26 13.16
C LEU A 63 -5.91 1.89 11.68
N ALA A 64 -6.65 2.49 10.75
CA ALA A 64 -6.45 2.27 9.32
C ALA A 64 -5.04 2.64 8.88
N VAL A 65 -4.53 3.80 9.31
CA VAL A 65 -3.15 4.24 9.04
C VAL A 65 -2.13 3.26 9.63
N ALA A 66 -2.27 2.90 10.91
CA ALA A 66 -1.34 1.98 11.56
C ALA A 66 -1.30 0.60 10.88
N VAL A 67 -2.46 0.08 10.46
CA VAL A 67 -2.53 -1.20 9.73
C VAL A 67 -1.87 -1.08 8.36
N ALA A 68 -2.12 0.00 7.62
CA ALA A 68 -1.53 0.24 6.31
C ALA A 68 0.01 0.32 6.41
N GLU A 69 0.55 1.02 7.40
CA GLU A 69 1.99 1.12 7.66
C GLU A 69 2.62 -0.25 7.94
N ARG A 70 1.99 -1.05 8.81
CA ARG A 70 2.50 -2.40 9.15
C ARG A 70 2.46 -3.33 7.96
N ARG A 71 1.41 -3.27 7.15
CA ARG A 71 1.33 -4.06 5.90
C ARG A 71 2.39 -3.63 4.91
N ARG A 72 2.60 -2.33 4.72
CA ARG A 72 3.64 -1.80 3.85
C ARG A 72 5.02 -2.26 4.30
N ALA A 73 5.33 -2.18 5.59
CA ALA A 73 6.60 -2.64 6.14
C ALA A 73 6.84 -4.13 5.85
N ARG A 74 5.82 -4.96 6.08
CA ARG A 74 5.89 -6.40 5.79
C ARG A 74 6.13 -6.68 4.31
N TRP A 75 5.41 -5.99 3.44
CA TRP A 75 5.56 -6.16 2.00
C TRP A 75 6.96 -5.75 1.52
N LEU A 76 7.51 -4.64 2.04
CA LEU A 76 8.87 -4.21 1.73
C LEU A 76 9.91 -5.27 2.12
N GLU A 77 9.71 -5.94 3.25
CA GLU A 77 10.58 -7.05 3.67
C GLU A 77 10.43 -8.26 2.75
N GLU A 78 9.21 -8.64 2.40
CA GLU A 78 8.91 -9.76 1.49
C GLU A 78 9.43 -9.52 0.06
N ASN A 79 9.49 -8.26 -0.40
CA ASN A 79 9.84 -7.90 -1.78
C ASN A 79 11.24 -7.31 -1.91
N ARG A 80 12.02 -7.26 -0.83
CA ARG A 80 13.37 -6.67 -0.82
C ARG A 80 14.26 -7.28 -1.91
N ASP A 81 14.30 -8.61 -1.99
CA ASP A 81 15.16 -9.32 -2.95
C ASP A 81 14.72 -9.05 -4.40
N ALA A 82 13.42 -8.96 -4.65
CA ALA A 82 12.87 -8.62 -5.97
C ALA A 82 13.20 -7.18 -6.37
N MET A 83 13.10 -6.24 -5.41
CA MET A 83 13.49 -4.85 -5.62
C MET A 83 14.99 -4.71 -5.89
N ASP A 84 15.83 -5.41 -5.15
CA ASP A 84 17.28 -5.36 -5.34
C ASP A 84 17.68 -5.95 -6.70
N ALA A 85 17.07 -7.08 -7.10
CA ALA A 85 17.27 -7.66 -8.43
C ALA A 85 16.87 -6.69 -9.55
N TRP A 86 15.71 -6.01 -9.40
CA TRP A 86 15.24 -5.01 -10.34
C TRP A 86 16.15 -3.77 -10.39
N ASN A 87 16.55 -3.25 -9.23
CA ASN A 87 17.45 -2.10 -9.11
C ASN A 87 18.80 -2.38 -9.77
N LYS A 88 19.34 -3.59 -9.57
CA LYS A 88 20.57 -4.04 -10.23
C LYS A 88 20.40 -4.12 -11.74
N HIS A 89 19.30 -4.71 -12.21
CA HIS A 89 19.00 -4.81 -13.64
C HIS A 89 18.91 -3.42 -14.30
N VAL A 90 18.21 -2.46 -13.68
CA VAL A 90 18.12 -1.08 -14.18
C VAL A 90 19.48 -0.35 -14.12
N GLY A 91 20.30 -0.61 -13.11
CA GLY A 91 21.65 -0.05 -13.02
C GLY A 91 22.59 -0.55 -14.13
N GLU A 92 22.46 -1.83 -14.51
CA GLU A 92 23.30 -2.45 -15.54
C GLU A 92 22.79 -2.20 -16.97
N GLN A 93 21.47 -2.27 -17.19
CA GLN A 93 20.85 -2.22 -18.53
C GLN A 93 20.18 -0.88 -18.85
N GLY A 94 20.13 0.03 -17.88
CA GLY A 94 19.35 1.26 -17.98
C GLY A 94 17.84 1.01 -17.91
N LEU A 95 17.05 2.07 -18.10
CA LEU A 95 15.59 1.94 -18.13
C LEU A 95 15.17 1.37 -19.49
N PRO A 96 14.48 0.20 -19.54
CA PRO A 96 14.14 -0.46 -20.80
C PRO A 96 13.33 0.41 -21.78
N LEU A 97 12.57 1.38 -21.25
CA LEU A 97 11.70 2.27 -22.03
C LEU A 97 12.23 3.70 -22.15
N ALA A 98 13.44 3.98 -21.66
CA ALA A 98 14.04 5.32 -21.80
C ALA A 98 14.13 5.75 -23.27
N VAL A 99 14.31 4.79 -24.18
CA VAL A 99 14.40 5.01 -25.63
C VAL A 99 13.12 5.59 -26.26
N TYR A 100 11.97 5.51 -25.57
CA TYR A 100 10.68 6.04 -26.07
C TYR A 100 10.21 7.27 -25.30
N ARG A 101 11.02 7.81 -24.38
CA ARG A 101 10.65 9.00 -23.59
C ARG A 101 10.78 10.26 -24.45
N GLN A 102 9.64 10.86 -24.84
CA GLN A 102 9.61 12.19 -25.46
C GLN A 102 9.57 13.28 -24.38
N PHE A 103 10.34 14.35 -24.58
CA PHE A 103 10.49 15.50 -23.66
C PHE A 103 9.32 16.47 -23.76
#